data_AF-A0A087WVE4-F1
#
_entry.id   AF-A0A087WVE4-F1
#
_cell.length_a   1.000
_cell.length_b   1.000
_cell.length_c   1.000
_cell.angle_alpha   90.00
_cell.angle_beta   90.00
_cell.angle_gamma   90.00
#
_symmetry.space_group_name_H-M   'P 1'
#
loop_
_entity.id
_entity.type
_entity.pdbx_description
1 polymer ?
#
loop_
_entity_poly.entity_id
_entity_poly.type
_entity_poly.pdbx_seq_one_letter_code
_entity_poly.pdbx_strand_id
1 'polypeptide(L)' 'MYDFAAEPGNNELTVNEGEIITITNPDVGGGWLEGRNIKGERGLVPTDYVEILPSDGKDQFSC' A
#
# COMPACT_ATOMS: atom_id res chain seq x y z
N MET A 1 -7.74 3.19 11.76
CA MET A 1 -7.07 2.16 10.94
C MET A 1 -6.36 1.20 11.87
N TYR A 2 -6.15 -0.05 11.46
CA TYR A 2 -5.61 -1.11 12.31
C TYR A 2 -4.14 -1.38 11.94
N ASP A 3 -3.33 -1.78 12.91
CA ASP A 3 -1.96 -2.25 12.69
C ASP A 3 -1.99 -3.57 11.90
N PHE A 4 -1.34 -3.61 10.74
CA PHE A 4 -1.15 -4.85 9.99
C PHE A 4 0.28 -5.33 10.22
N ALA A 5 0.44 -6.39 11.01
CA ALA A 5 1.72 -7.03 11.25
C ALA A 5 1.94 -8.13 10.21
N ALA A 6 2.94 -7.96 9.36
CA ALA A 6 3.32 -9.00 8.41
C ALA A 6 3.96 -10.19 9.11
N GLU A 7 3.64 -11.40 8.63
CA GLU A 7 4.30 -12.60 9.10
C GLU A 7 5.67 -12.77 8.41
N PRO A 8 6.74 -13.05 9.17
CA PRO A 8 8.06 -13.27 8.60
C PRO A 8 8.05 -14.50 7.70
N GLY A 9 8.27 -14.29 6.39
CA GLY A 9 8.38 -15.36 5.39
C GLY A 9 7.21 -15.46 4.40
N ASN A 10 6.13 -14.69 4.59
CA ASN A 10 4.96 -14.70 3.69
C ASN A 10 4.98 -13.58 2.62
N ASN A 11 6.08 -12.83 2.51
CA ASN A 11 6.21 -11.64 1.67
C ASN A 11 5.20 -10.54 2.01
N GLU A 12 4.68 -10.50 3.24
CA GLU A 12 3.78 -9.43 3.71
C GLU A 12 4.60 -8.24 4.23
N LEU A 13 4.05 -7.01 4.14
CA LEU A 13 4.70 -5.82 4.69
C LEU A 13 3.95 -5.31 5.91
N THR A 14 4.65 -5.16 7.04
CA THR A 14 4.09 -4.54 8.24
C THR A 14 3.81 -3.07 7.96
N VAL A 15 2.57 -2.65 8.15
CA VAL A 15 2.14 -1.25 8.00
C VAL A 15 1.43 -0.79 9.26
N ASN A 16 1.83 0.38 9.73
CA ASN A 16 1.23 1.04 10.89
C ASN A 16 0.27 2.14 10.44
N GLU A 17 -0.71 2.48 11.27
CA GLU A 17 -1.58 3.63 10.99
C GLU A 17 -0.73 4.91 10.85
N GLY A 18 -0.93 5.63 9.74
CA GLY A 18 -0.19 6.86 9.43
C GLY A 18 1.20 6.65 8.82
N GLU A 19 1.61 5.40 8.55
CA GLU A 19 2.86 5.11 7.85
C GLU A 19 2.71 5.31 6.33
N ILE A 20 3.63 6.07 5.74
CA ILE A 20 3.70 6.24 4.29
C ILE A 20 4.58 5.14 3.71
N ILE A 21 3.99 4.27 2.89
CA ILE A 21 4.72 3.28 2.09
C ILE A 21 4.79 3.70 0.62
N THR A 22 5.87 3.32 -0.04
CA THR A 22 6.03 3.52 -1.49
C THR A 22 5.47 2.31 -2.22
N ILE A 23 4.39 2.49 -2.98
CA ILE A 23 3.84 1.42 -3.82
C ILE A 23 4.86 1.10 -4.91
N THR A 24 5.34 -0.14 -4.91
CA THR A 24 6.31 -0.63 -5.91
C THR A 24 5.60 -1.39 -7.02
N ASN A 25 4.53 -2.12 -6.69
CA ASN A 25 3.68 -2.81 -7.65
C ASN A 25 2.20 -2.80 -7.20
N PRO A 26 1.31 -1.98 -7.79
CA PRO A 26 -0.12 -1.99 -7.48
C PRO A 26 -0.89 -3.16 -8.11
N ASP A 27 -0.31 -3.88 -9.07
CA ASP A 27 -0.97 -4.92 -9.88
C ASP A 27 -0.52 -6.33 -9.49
N VAL A 28 -0.43 -6.62 -8.19
CA VAL A 28 -0.16 -7.99 -7.71
C VAL A 28 -1.37 -8.90 -7.94
N GLY A 29 -2.57 -8.31 -7.98
CA GLY A 29 -3.82 -9.01 -8.22
C GLY A 29 -4.52 -9.45 -6.93
N GLY A 30 -5.84 -9.66 -7.02
CA GLY A 30 -6.63 -10.16 -5.89
C GLY A 30 -6.82 -9.16 -4.73
N GLY A 31 -6.66 -7.86 -4.96
CA GLY A 31 -6.78 -6.83 -3.90
C GLY A 31 -5.50 -6.63 -3.08
N TRP A 32 -4.36 -7.07 -3.60
CA TRP A 32 -3.05 -6.88 -2.97
C TRP A 32 -2.19 -5.93 -3.80
N LEU A 33 -1.39 -5.15 -3.11
CA LEU A 33 -0.34 -4.33 -3.69
C LEU A 33 0.99 -4.59 -2.98
N GLU A 34 2.08 -4.51 -3.72
CA GLU A 34 3.42 -4.58 -3.15
C GLU A 34 3.91 -3.17 -2.84
N GLY A 35 4.20 -2.93 -1.58
CA GLY A 35 4.76 -1.69 -1.08
C GLY A 35 6.17 -1.86 -0.55
N ARG A 36 6.85 -0.73 -0.34
CA ARG A 36 8.12 -0.65 0.38
C ARG A 36 8.01 0.38 1.50
N ASN A 37 8.33 -0.01 2.73
CA ASN A 37 8.37 0.91 3.86
C ASN A 37 9.68 1.72 3.90
N ILE A 38 9.75 2.69 4.82
CA ILE A 38 10.95 3.51 5.01
C ILE A 38 12.17 2.71 5.55
N LYS A 39 11.91 1.60 6.24
CA LYS A 39 12.95 0.65 6.70
C LYS A 39 13.58 -0.11 5.53
N GLY A 40 12.99 -0.03 4.34
CA GLY A 40 13.47 -0.66 3.12
C GLY A 40 12.91 -2.06 2.89
N GLU A 41 12.04 -2.55 3.78
CA GLU A 41 11.33 -3.82 3.69
C GLU A 41 10.24 -3.70 2.64
N ARG A 42 10.02 -4.79 1.90
CA ARG A 42 9.01 -4.88 0.84
C ARG A 42 8.08 -6.02 1.13
N GLY A 43 6.83 -5.85 0.74
CA GLY A 43 5.86 -6.90 0.86
C GLY A 43 4.47 -6.48 0.41
N LEU A 44 3.59 -7.46 0.45
CA LEU A 44 2.20 -7.38 0.07
C LEU A 44 1.43 -6.71 1.20
N VAL A 45 0.62 -5.73 0.80
CA VAL A 45 -0.31 -5.00 1.64
C VAL A 45 -1.68 -5.08 0.96
N PRO A 46 -2.74 -5.42 1.69
CA PRO A 46 -4.08 -5.42 1.13
C PRO A 46 -4.51 -3.98 0.81
N THR A 47 -5.15 -3.79 -0.34
CA THR A 47 -5.66 -2.48 -0.78
C THR A 47 -6.66 -1.87 0.20
N ASP A 48 -7.34 -2.69 1.01
CA ASP A 48 -8.26 -2.22 2.06
C ASP A 48 -7.55 -1.48 3.21
N TYR A 49 -6.24 -1.69 3.40
CA TYR A 49 -5.48 -1.11 4.50
C TYR A 49 -4.63 0.09 4.06
N VAL A 50 -4.60 0.38 2.76
CA VAL A 50 -3.82 1.49 2.20
C VAL A 50 -4.69 2.38 1.35
N GLU A 51 -4.53 3.68 1.54
CA GLU A 51 -5.18 4.66 0.70
C GLU A 51 -4.19 5.11 -0.37
N ILE A 52 -4.50 4.83 -1.63
CA ILE A 52 -3.72 5.36 -2.75
C ILE A 52 -4.04 6.85 -2.82
N LEU A 53 -3.11 7.68 -2.34
CA LEU A 53 -3.24 9.12 -2.46
C LEU A 53 -3.30 9.49 -3.94
N PRO A 54 -4.38 10.14 -4.42
CA PRO A 54 -4.41 10.62 -5.78
C PRO A 54 -3.32 11.67 -5.94
N SER A 55 -2.34 11.39 -6.80
CA SER A 55 -1.43 12.41 -7.31
C SER A 55 -2.28 13.39 -8.10
N ASP A 56 -2.60 14.52 -7.49
CA ASP A 56 -3.33 15.67 -8.02
C ASP A 56 -3.29 15.75 -9.56
N GLY A 57 -4.47 15.63 -10.19
CA GLY A 57 -4.65 15.87 -11.61
C GLY A 57 -5.31 14.71 -12.37
N LYS A 58 -6.66 14.67 -12.33
CA LYS A 58 -7.57 14.51 -13.48
C LYS A 58 -9.03 14.36 -13.02
N ASP A 59 -9.56 15.34 -12.30
CA ASP A 59 -10.99 15.65 -12.27
C ASP A 59 -11.32 16.50 -13.52
N GLN A 60 -11.21 15.90 -14.71
CA GLN A 60 -11.64 16.53 -15.97
C GLN A 60 -13.13 16.34 -16.28
N PHE A 61 -13.95 16.00 -15.29
CA PHE A 61 -15.41 16.03 -15.42
C PHE A 61 -15.97 17.25 -14.71
N SER A 62 -15.53 18.44 -15.13
CA SER A 62 -16.40 19.62 -15.02
C SER A 62 -17.18 19.71 -16.32
N CYS A 63 -18.46 19.34 -16.21
CA CYS A 63 -19.44 19.31 -17.30
C CYS A 63 -19.80 20.71 -17.81
#